data_AF-A0A523WDB9-F1
#
_entry.id   AF-A0A523WDB9-F1
#
_cell.length_a   1.000
_cell.length_b   1.000
_cell.length_c   1.000
_cell.angle_alpha   90.00
_cell.angle_beta   90.00
_cell.angle_gamma   90.00
#
_symmetry.space_group_name_H-M   'P 1'
#
loop_
_entity.id
_entity.type
_entity.pdbx_description
1 polymer ?
#
loop_
_entity_poly.entity_id
_entity_poly.type
_entity_poly.pdbx_seq_one_letter_code
_entity_poly.pdbx_strand_id
1 'polypeptide(L)'
;MKKEEKQLIGLKAATKAVELSLHIPCLADERPLGFLFVAQPGTGKSFLLTKFRAENMIIVNDITGRGLENVIEKMQRFKTGYVNIPDLLKVMSRTKGWEAFLTLANIVLEEGLTAISRYDKYVTFDVPLNFGIVTAMTSRCFKSNFNLFEKTGFLSRFGVFSFDYEKEDEKKITSRLSVGKTNGDLKYFIPTPSEKKFVDIDPETGHAIRDMGRLLSNGKQKPFRAVNFVRRLVKANAIMNNREKVTREDLREVYALIPFFIPPEPISTDLDWLILKKPKSVSWKKYREETLEHYSDDSVYAARQRLIKKQLLKSSSRA
;
A
#
# COMPACT_ATOMS: atom_id res chain seq x y z
N MET A 1 4.17 21.92 -22.53
CA MET A 1 3.98 20.45 -22.44
C MET A 1 3.12 20.12 -21.25
N LYS A 2 1.97 19.48 -21.48
CA LYS A 2 0.93 19.25 -20.47
C LYS A 2 1.36 18.19 -19.45
N LYS A 3 0.93 18.35 -18.20
CA LYS A 3 1.17 17.50 -17.01
C LYS A 3 0.72 16.02 -17.17
N GLU A 4 0.10 15.67 -18.31
CA GLU A 4 -0.45 14.35 -18.64
C GLU A 4 0.61 13.26 -18.96
N GLU A 5 1.85 13.64 -19.26
CA GLU A 5 2.87 12.69 -19.73
C GLU A 5 3.50 11.81 -18.64
N LYS A 6 3.23 12.04 -17.35
CA LYS A 6 3.94 11.35 -16.25
C LYS A 6 3.08 10.49 -15.34
N GLN A 7 1.82 10.20 -15.70
CA GLN A 7 0.96 9.39 -14.85
C GLN A 7 0.94 7.92 -15.29
N LEU A 8 1.10 7.01 -14.31
CA LEU A 8 0.96 5.57 -14.51
C LEU A 8 -0.51 5.25 -14.80
N ILE A 9 -0.78 4.68 -15.98
CA ILE A 9 -2.15 4.31 -16.40
C ILE A 9 -2.64 3.16 -15.54
N GLY A 10 -3.87 3.26 -15.03
CA GLY A 10 -4.52 2.20 -14.24
C GLY A 10 -3.85 1.89 -12.90
N LEU A 11 -2.94 2.74 -12.41
CA LEU A 11 -2.18 2.53 -11.16
C LEU A 11 -2.32 3.68 -10.16
N LYS A 12 -3.37 4.52 -10.23
CA LYS A 12 -3.50 5.67 -9.31
C LYS A 12 -3.71 5.19 -7.88
N ALA A 13 -4.56 4.20 -7.65
CA ALA A 13 -4.80 3.60 -6.34
C ALA A 13 -3.53 2.95 -5.76
N ALA A 14 -2.80 2.19 -6.59
CA ALA A 14 -1.55 1.54 -6.17
C ALA A 14 -0.45 2.57 -5.87
N THR A 15 -0.31 3.60 -6.71
CA THR A 15 0.57 4.75 -6.46
C THR A 15 0.24 5.40 -5.13
N LYS A 16 -1.04 5.67 -4.88
CA LYS A 16 -1.49 6.26 -3.63
C LYS A 16 -1.17 5.38 -2.43
N ALA A 17 -1.37 4.07 -2.54
CA ALA A 17 -1.01 3.13 -1.47
C ALA A 17 0.50 3.16 -1.18
N VAL A 18 1.37 3.27 -2.19
CA VAL A 18 2.82 3.44 -2.00
C VAL A 18 3.13 4.76 -1.31
N GLU A 19 2.54 5.87 -1.77
CA GLU A 19 2.72 7.19 -1.14
C GLU A 19 2.32 7.19 0.33
N LEU A 20 1.15 6.64 0.65
CA LEU A 20 0.70 6.50 2.04
C LEU A 20 1.66 5.62 2.83
N SER A 21 2.09 4.49 2.25
CA SER A 21 3.03 3.59 2.90
C SER A 21 4.28 4.34 3.33
N LEU A 22 4.82 5.22 2.46
CA LEU A 22 6.03 6.02 2.66
C LEU A 22 5.88 7.18 3.66
N HIS A 23 4.67 7.51 4.10
CA HIS A 23 4.44 8.52 5.15
C HIS A 23 4.18 7.94 6.54
N ILE A 24 3.93 6.63 6.70
CA ILE A 24 3.55 6.03 7.99
C ILE A 24 4.66 6.12 9.05
N PRO A 25 5.91 5.67 8.83
CA PRO A 25 7.07 6.00 9.66
C PRO A 25 7.28 7.46 10.05
N CYS A 26 6.70 8.42 9.34
CA CYS A 26 6.79 9.83 9.72
C CYS A 26 5.78 10.22 10.81
N LEU A 27 4.97 9.28 11.30
CA LEU A 27 4.03 9.51 12.40
C LEU A 27 4.72 9.29 13.75
N ALA A 28 4.57 10.25 14.66
CA ALA A 28 5.22 10.23 15.97
C ALA A 28 4.64 9.18 16.92
N ASP A 29 3.33 8.96 16.86
CA ASP A 29 2.58 8.08 17.75
C ASP A 29 2.17 6.75 17.11
N GLU A 30 2.77 6.40 15.97
CA GLU A 30 2.46 5.18 15.24
C GLU A 30 3.70 4.35 14.96
N ARG A 31 3.48 3.04 14.89
CA ARG A 31 4.46 2.09 14.40
C ARG A 31 4.37 1.98 12.87
N PRO A 32 5.48 1.64 12.21
CA PRO A 32 5.47 1.35 10.78
C PRO A 32 4.50 0.24 10.40
N LEU A 33 4.25 0.12 9.09
CA LEU A 33 3.44 -0.95 8.51
C LEU A 33 4.18 -1.64 7.38
N GLY A 34 3.89 -2.93 7.22
CA GLY A 34 4.22 -3.68 6.02
C GLY A 34 3.16 -3.45 4.95
N PHE A 35 3.58 -3.37 3.68
CA PHE A 35 2.70 -3.38 2.51
C PHE A 35 3.14 -4.50 1.59
N LEU A 36 2.21 -5.38 1.25
CA LEU A 36 2.42 -6.47 0.31
C LEU A 36 1.53 -6.24 -0.91
N PHE A 37 2.13 -5.78 -2.01
CA PHE A 37 1.46 -5.61 -3.28
C PHE A 37 1.33 -6.96 -3.99
N VAL A 38 0.09 -7.38 -4.28
CA VAL A 38 -0.22 -8.64 -4.93
C VAL A 38 -0.90 -8.34 -6.26
N ALA A 39 -0.30 -8.80 -7.36
CA ALA A 39 -0.87 -8.60 -8.69
C ALA A 39 -0.43 -9.72 -9.64
N GLN A 40 -1.07 -9.83 -10.80
CA GLN A 40 -0.64 -10.77 -11.81
C GLN A 40 0.77 -10.44 -12.34
N PRO A 41 1.46 -11.39 -12.98
CA PRO A 41 2.59 -11.07 -13.85
C PRO A 41 2.17 -10.05 -14.91
N GLY A 42 3.03 -9.08 -15.24
CA GLY A 42 2.72 -8.06 -16.24
C GLY A 42 1.98 -6.81 -15.73
N THR A 43 1.34 -6.83 -14.55
CA THR A 43 0.62 -5.65 -14.00
C THR A 43 1.54 -4.49 -13.55
N GLY A 44 2.85 -4.56 -13.80
CA GLY A 44 3.78 -3.47 -13.50
C GLY A 44 4.13 -3.29 -12.01
N LYS A 45 3.86 -4.27 -11.13
CA LYS A 45 4.19 -4.18 -9.68
C LYS A 45 5.65 -3.80 -9.37
N SER A 46 6.61 -4.49 -10.01
CA SER A 46 8.03 -4.20 -9.81
C SER A 46 8.42 -2.87 -10.43
N PHE A 47 7.78 -2.49 -11.55
CA PHE A 47 7.94 -1.16 -12.14
C PHE A 47 7.46 -0.07 -11.16
N LEU A 48 6.24 -0.19 -10.61
CA LEU A 48 5.70 0.71 -9.60
C LEU A 48 6.71 0.88 -8.44
N LEU A 49 7.11 -0.21 -7.79
CA LEU A 49 7.98 -0.14 -6.61
C LEU A 49 9.41 0.33 -6.93
N THR A 50 9.95 0.02 -8.11
CA THR A 50 11.30 0.48 -8.49
C THR A 50 11.34 1.94 -8.95
N LYS A 51 10.19 2.60 -9.13
CA LYS A 51 10.11 3.98 -9.61
C LYS A 51 9.95 5.00 -8.49
N PHE A 52 9.35 4.63 -7.36
CA PHE A 52 9.30 5.50 -6.19
C PHE A 52 10.64 5.58 -5.49
N ARG A 53 10.99 6.78 -5.01
CA ARG A 53 12.17 7.10 -4.20
C ARG A 53 11.73 8.02 -3.07
N ALA A 54 12.34 7.85 -1.90
CA ALA A 54 12.22 8.73 -0.75
C ALA A 54 13.59 8.81 -0.09
N GLU A 55 13.87 9.89 0.64
CA GLU A 55 15.19 10.12 1.27
C GLU A 55 15.56 9.00 2.25
N ASN A 56 14.55 8.48 2.93
CA ASN A 56 14.67 7.47 3.97
C ASN A 56 14.28 6.06 3.52
N MET A 57 14.47 5.75 2.23
CA MET A 57 14.14 4.44 1.69
C MET A 57 15.38 3.72 1.16
N ILE A 58 15.53 2.46 1.59
CA ILE A 58 16.48 1.51 1.02
C ILE A 58 15.74 0.59 0.07
N ILE A 59 16.25 0.45 -1.15
CA ILE A 59 15.70 -0.49 -2.13
C ILE A 59 16.63 -1.68 -2.21
N VAL A 60 16.05 -2.88 -2.11
CA VAL A 60 16.81 -4.11 -2.14
C VAL A 60 16.12 -5.13 -3.05
N ASN A 61 16.87 -5.62 -4.04
CA ASN A 61 16.34 -6.56 -5.04
C ASN A 61 16.55 -8.04 -4.64
N ASP A 62 17.51 -8.30 -3.77
CA ASP A 62 17.84 -9.62 -3.25
C ASP A 62 18.46 -9.46 -1.87
N ILE A 63 18.05 -10.33 -0.94
CA ILE A 63 18.45 -10.25 0.46
C ILE A 63 18.82 -11.63 0.96
N THR A 64 20.06 -11.74 1.45
CA THR A 64 20.52 -12.87 2.27
C THR A 64 20.47 -12.47 3.75
N GLY A 65 20.66 -13.42 4.67
CA GLY A 65 20.75 -13.10 6.12
C GLY A 65 21.80 -12.02 6.41
N ARG A 66 22.99 -12.12 5.80
CA ARG A 66 24.05 -11.09 5.90
C ARG A 66 23.64 -9.76 5.23
N GLY A 67 22.84 -9.82 4.17
CA GLY A 67 22.28 -8.65 3.51
C GLY A 67 21.29 -7.89 4.40
N LEU A 68 20.49 -8.58 5.23
CA LEU A 68 19.56 -7.96 6.18
C LEU A 68 20.28 -7.08 7.20
N GLU A 69 21.45 -7.52 7.68
CA GLU A 69 22.22 -6.74 8.65
C GLU A 69 22.73 -5.42 8.06
N ASN A 70 23.23 -5.45 6.81
CA ASN A 70 23.62 -4.23 6.12
C ASN A 70 22.44 -3.28 5.92
N VAL A 71 21.23 -3.82 5.74
CA VAL A 71 20.00 -3.02 5.68
C VAL A 71 19.71 -2.40 7.06
N ILE A 72 19.78 -3.19 8.13
CA ILE A 72 19.54 -2.74 9.50
C ILE A 72 20.50 -1.61 9.90
N GLU A 73 21.81 -1.76 9.64
CA GLU A 73 22.81 -0.73 9.93
C GLU A 73 22.56 0.58 9.17
N LYS A 74 22.15 0.49 7.90
CA LYS A 74 21.77 1.67 7.12
C LYS A 74 20.48 2.29 7.66
N MET A 75 19.51 1.47 8.04
CA MET A 75 18.26 1.91 8.63
C MET A 75 18.45 2.61 9.97
N GLN A 76 19.46 2.24 10.76
CA GLN A 76 19.80 2.93 12.01
C GLN A 76 20.16 4.40 11.79
N ARG A 77 20.71 4.74 10.62
CA ARG A 77 21.01 6.14 10.25
C ARG A 77 19.75 6.94 9.95
N PHE A 78 18.65 6.26 9.64
CA PHE A 78 17.37 6.88 9.37
C PHE A 78 16.51 6.89 10.64
N LYS A 79 16.05 8.07 11.06
CA LYS A 79 15.12 8.19 12.21
C LYS A 79 13.73 7.62 11.90
N THR A 80 13.35 7.65 10.62
CA THR A 80 12.11 7.13 10.03
C THR A 80 12.52 6.50 8.71
N GLY A 81 11.95 5.37 8.27
CA GLY A 81 12.31 4.87 6.94
C GLY A 81 11.66 3.56 6.51
N TYR A 82 12.06 3.10 5.33
CA TYR A 82 11.49 1.94 4.66
C TYR A 82 12.52 1.07 3.98
N VAL A 83 12.22 -0.21 3.95
CA VAL A 83 12.86 -1.16 3.06
C VAL A 83 11.87 -1.53 1.96
N ASN A 84 12.23 -1.23 0.73
CA ASN A 84 11.44 -1.59 -0.45
C ASN A 84 12.09 -2.80 -1.14
N ILE A 85 11.32 -3.87 -1.26
CA ILE A 85 11.71 -5.13 -1.87
C ILE A 85 10.79 -5.37 -3.08
N PRO A 86 11.17 -4.94 -4.29
CA PRO A 86 10.26 -4.94 -5.45
C PRO A 86 9.79 -6.33 -5.90
N ASP A 87 10.45 -7.39 -5.42
CA ASP A 87 10.11 -8.79 -5.70
C ASP A 87 10.46 -9.68 -4.51
N LEU A 88 9.46 -10.04 -3.71
CA LEU A 88 9.62 -10.91 -2.54
C LEU A 88 9.96 -12.36 -2.95
N LEU A 89 9.67 -12.77 -4.18
CA LEU A 89 9.88 -14.15 -4.65
C LEU A 89 11.35 -14.55 -4.57
N LYS A 90 12.25 -13.61 -4.91
CA LYS A 90 13.70 -13.87 -4.86
C LYS A 90 14.16 -14.15 -3.43
N VAL A 91 13.68 -13.36 -2.46
CA VAL A 91 13.97 -13.58 -1.03
C VAL A 91 13.41 -14.93 -0.56
N MET A 92 12.19 -15.27 -0.99
CA MET A 92 11.55 -16.54 -0.63
C MET A 92 12.22 -17.77 -1.24
N SER A 93 12.83 -17.64 -2.41
CA SER A 93 13.52 -18.75 -3.09
C SER A 93 14.80 -19.21 -2.37
N ARG A 94 15.28 -18.46 -1.36
CA ARG A 94 16.49 -18.79 -0.59
C ARG A 94 16.13 -19.73 0.56
N THR A 95 16.75 -20.91 0.60
CA THR A 95 16.46 -22.04 1.52
C THR A 95 16.49 -21.72 3.02
N LYS A 96 17.10 -20.59 3.44
CA LYS A 96 17.12 -20.11 4.84
C LYS A 96 16.90 -18.60 4.99
N GLY A 97 16.86 -17.85 3.89
CA GLY A 97 16.78 -16.38 3.93
C GLY A 97 15.38 -15.88 4.27
N TRP A 98 14.36 -16.63 3.87
CA TRP A 98 12.97 -16.21 4.01
C TRP A 98 12.48 -16.26 5.47
N GLU A 99 12.83 -17.28 6.24
CA GLU A 99 12.45 -17.39 7.67
C GLU A 99 13.07 -16.26 8.48
N ALA A 100 14.35 -15.99 8.27
CA ALA A 100 15.06 -14.88 8.88
C ALA A 100 14.41 -13.54 8.52
N PHE A 101 14.03 -13.36 7.25
CA PHE A 101 13.31 -12.17 6.81
C PHE A 101 11.94 -12.02 7.49
N LEU A 102 11.13 -13.09 7.57
CA LEU A 102 9.83 -13.01 8.23
C LEU A 102 9.94 -12.69 9.72
N THR A 103 10.88 -13.34 10.41
CA THR A 103 11.15 -13.06 11.82
C THR A 103 11.58 -11.61 12.02
N LEU A 104 12.51 -11.11 11.20
CA LEU A 104 12.90 -9.70 11.25
C LEU A 104 11.72 -8.77 10.97
N ALA A 105 10.95 -9.03 9.90
CA ALA A 105 9.80 -8.24 9.51
C ALA A 105 8.76 -8.15 10.63
N ASN A 106 8.49 -9.26 11.32
CA ASN A 106 7.59 -9.30 12.47
C ASN A 106 8.12 -8.44 13.63
N ILE A 107 9.41 -8.54 13.95
CA ILE A 107 10.05 -7.76 15.02
C ILE A 107 10.00 -6.26 14.71
N VAL A 108 10.50 -5.84 13.54
CA VAL A 108 10.66 -4.41 13.22
C VAL A 108 9.34 -3.67 13.01
N LEU A 109 8.28 -4.39 12.60
CA LEU A 109 6.94 -3.81 12.40
C LEU A 109 6.09 -3.76 13.68
N GLU A 110 6.41 -4.58 14.68
CA GLU A 110 5.64 -4.64 15.92
C GLU A 110 6.42 -4.09 17.11
N GLU A 111 7.46 -4.76 17.58
CA GLU A 111 8.16 -4.37 18.82
C GLU A 111 9.27 -3.36 18.57
N GLY A 112 9.92 -3.46 17.41
CA GLY A 112 11.19 -2.81 17.12
C GLY A 112 12.37 -3.69 17.53
N LEU A 113 13.44 -3.62 16.74
CA LEU A 113 14.64 -4.39 16.99
C LEU A 113 15.50 -3.69 18.05
N THR A 114 15.74 -4.34 19.19
CA THR A 114 16.52 -3.80 20.32
C THR A 114 17.97 -4.24 20.34
N ALA A 115 18.25 -5.45 19.87
CA ALA A 115 19.62 -5.95 19.73
C ALA A 115 19.72 -7.04 18.67
N ILE A 116 20.93 -7.21 18.12
CA ILE A 116 21.35 -8.37 17.32
C ILE A 116 22.50 -9.02 18.06
N SER A 117 22.34 -10.30 18.40
CA SER A 117 23.39 -11.10 19.03
C SER A 117 23.74 -12.31 18.17
N ARG A 118 25.02 -12.42 17.81
CA ARG A 118 25.63 -13.55 17.09
C ARG A 118 26.99 -13.84 17.70
N TYR A 119 27.56 -14.99 17.37
CA TYR A 119 28.87 -15.42 17.87
C TYR A 119 30.00 -14.41 17.56
N ASP A 120 29.90 -13.69 16.45
CA ASP A 120 30.91 -12.75 15.95
C ASP A 120 30.55 -11.27 16.16
N LYS A 121 29.33 -10.98 16.61
CA LYS A 121 28.79 -9.61 16.59
C LYS A 121 27.67 -9.42 17.60
N TYR A 122 27.79 -8.35 18.38
CA TYR A 122 26.73 -7.87 19.26
C TYR A 122 26.47 -6.40 18.96
N VAL A 123 25.23 -6.05 18.59
CA VAL A 123 24.78 -4.68 18.31
C VAL A 123 23.54 -4.40 19.14
N THR A 124 23.54 -3.29 19.88
CA THR A 124 22.39 -2.82 20.66
C THR A 124 21.91 -1.49 20.11
N PHE A 125 20.61 -1.23 20.24
CA PHE A 125 19.98 0.02 19.86
C PHE A 125 19.39 0.69 21.11
N ASP A 126 19.74 1.96 21.35
CA ASP A 126 19.24 2.74 22.50
C ASP A 126 17.71 2.91 22.45
N VAL A 127 17.17 2.95 21.22
CA VAL A 127 15.74 2.99 20.92
C VAL A 127 15.42 1.83 19.98
N PRO A 128 14.33 1.08 20.20
CA PRO A 128 13.93 0.01 19.29
C PRO A 128 13.87 0.49 17.85
N LEU A 129 14.61 -0.18 16.96
CA LEU A 129 14.65 0.17 15.54
C LEU A 129 13.38 -0.33 14.84
N ASN A 130 12.59 0.61 14.35
CA ASN A 130 11.36 0.36 13.60
C ASN A 130 11.45 0.94 12.19
N PHE A 131 11.06 0.18 11.18
CA PHE A 131 10.91 0.68 9.81
C PHE A 131 9.83 -0.04 9.03
N GLY A 132 9.27 0.64 8.03
CA GLY A 132 8.25 0.07 7.15
C GLY A 132 8.86 -0.88 6.12
N ILE A 133 8.05 -1.81 5.62
CA ILE A 133 8.47 -2.72 4.55
C ILE A 133 7.46 -2.62 3.43
N VAL A 134 7.92 -2.29 2.23
CA VAL A 134 7.08 -2.28 1.02
C VAL A 134 7.59 -3.37 0.11
N THR A 135 6.74 -4.30 -0.27
CA THR A 135 7.16 -5.42 -1.12
C THR A 135 6.06 -5.86 -2.06
N ALA A 136 6.40 -6.67 -3.05
CA ALA A 136 5.44 -7.19 -4.00
C ALA A 136 5.67 -8.67 -4.32
N MET A 137 4.60 -9.37 -4.70
CA MET A 137 4.66 -10.71 -5.23
C MET A 137 3.53 -10.99 -6.22
N THR A 138 3.58 -12.13 -6.89
CA THR A 138 2.51 -12.56 -7.80
C THR A 138 1.33 -13.13 -7.03
N SER A 139 0.12 -12.98 -7.57
CA SER A 139 -1.09 -13.60 -7.01
C SER A 139 -0.97 -15.11 -6.85
N ARG A 140 -0.27 -15.79 -7.77
CA ARG A 140 0.00 -17.24 -7.69
C ARG A 140 0.85 -17.59 -6.47
N CYS A 141 1.97 -16.87 -6.26
CA CYS A 141 2.84 -17.15 -5.13
C CYS A 141 2.20 -16.78 -3.79
N PHE A 142 1.44 -15.68 -3.76
CA PHE A 142 0.67 -15.32 -2.57
C PHE A 142 -0.28 -16.44 -2.16
N LYS A 143 -1.05 -16.97 -3.12
CA LYS A 143 -1.96 -18.09 -2.86
C LYS A 143 -1.22 -19.36 -2.39
N SER A 144 -0.10 -19.72 -3.01
CA SER A 144 0.65 -20.92 -2.60
C SER A 144 1.27 -20.80 -1.21
N ASN A 145 1.55 -19.59 -0.74
CA ASN A 145 2.17 -19.32 0.56
C ASN A 145 1.21 -18.71 1.59
N PHE A 146 -0.09 -18.61 1.28
CA PHE A 146 -1.07 -17.93 2.15
C PHE A 146 -1.09 -18.52 3.56
N ASN A 147 -1.23 -19.85 3.66
CA ASN A 147 -1.26 -20.57 4.92
C ASN A 147 0.02 -20.36 5.75
N LEU A 148 1.16 -20.25 5.08
CA LEU A 148 2.45 -19.99 5.72
C LEU A 148 2.49 -18.56 6.29
N PHE A 149 2.06 -17.57 5.52
CA PHE A 149 2.00 -16.18 5.97
C PHE A 149 0.98 -15.96 7.08
N GLU A 150 -0.14 -16.69 7.06
CA GLU A 150 -1.15 -16.65 8.12
C GLU A 150 -0.59 -17.26 9.42
N LYS A 151 -0.01 -18.47 9.35
CA LYS A 151 0.57 -19.17 10.51
C LYS A 151 1.70 -18.39 11.20
N THR A 152 2.53 -17.72 10.42
CA THR A 152 3.65 -16.91 10.94
C THR A 152 3.22 -15.54 11.46
N GLY A 153 1.94 -15.20 11.32
CA GLY A 153 1.40 -13.88 11.65
C GLY A 153 1.85 -12.76 10.70
N PHE A 154 2.55 -13.08 9.60
CA PHE A 154 3.03 -12.10 8.63
C PHE A 154 1.87 -11.27 8.06
N LEU A 155 0.77 -11.91 7.63
CA LEU A 155 -0.38 -11.19 7.07
C LEU A 155 -1.03 -10.22 8.04
N SER A 156 -0.89 -10.45 9.34
CA SER A 156 -1.48 -9.58 10.35
C SER A 156 -0.73 -8.26 10.57
N ARG A 157 0.51 -8.16 10.04
CA ARG A 157 1.38 -6.98 10.11
C ARG A 157 1.54 -6.27 8.76
N PHE A 158 0.98 -6.86 7.70
CA PHE A 158 1.04 -6.35 6.34
C PHE A 158 -0.36 -5.97 5.83
N GLY A 159 -0.48 -4.77 5.27
CA GLY A 159 -1.57 -4.42 4.38
C GLY A 159 -1.36 -5.14 3.04
N VAL A 160 -2.12 -6.21 2.79
CA VAL A 160 -2.08 -6.92 1.51
C VAL A 160 -2.90 -6.15 0.49
N PHE A 161 -2.24 -5.47 -0.45
CA PHE A 161 -2.86 -4.63 -1.47
C PHE A 161 -2.93 -5.37 -2.80
N SER A 162 -4.13 -5.80 -3.21
CA SER A 162 -4.36 -6.57 -4.42
C SER A 162 -4.96 -5.72 -5.53
N PHE A 163 -4.27 -5.58 -6.68
CA PHE A 163 -4.72 -4.71 -7.78
C PHE A 163 -4.47 -5.28 -9.20
N ASP A 164 -5.34 -4.89 -10.15
CA ASP A 164 -5.29 -5.24 -11.57
C ASP A 164 -5.70 -4.07 -12.47
N TYR A 165 -5.60 -4.31 -13.77
CA TYR A 165 -6.10 -3.40 -14.79
C TYR A 165 -7.52 -3.75 -15.25
N GLU A 166 -8.27 -2.73 -15.66
CA GLU A 166 -9.40 -2.94 -16.56
C GLU A 166 -8.88 -3.14 -18.00
N LYS A 167 -9.68 -3.77 -18.87
CA LYS A 167 -9.32 -4.00 -20.27
C LYS A 167 -8.97 -2.70 -21.01
N GLU A 168 -9.63 -1.60 -20.68
CA GLU A 168 -9.38 -0.28 -21.24
C GLU A 168 -8.02 0.28 -20.80
N ASP A 169 -7.58 0.01 -19.56
CA ASP A 169 -6.25 0.38 -19.09
C ASP A 169 -5.17 -0.42 -19.84
N GLU A 170 -5.37 -1.74 -20.02
CA GLU A 170 -4.47 -2.59 -20.80
C GLU A 170 -4.36 -2.13 -22.26
N LYS A 171 -5.48 -1.80 -22.90
CA LYS A 171 -5.50 -1.25 -24.27
C LYS A 171 -4.73 0.07 -24.35
N LYS A 172 -4.88 0.95 -23.37
CA LYS A 172 -4.13 2.22 -23.31
C LYS A 172 -2.63 2.00 -23.11
N ILE A 173 -2.25 1.09 -22.22
CA ILE A 173 -0.85 0.75 -21.95
C ILE A 173 -0.21 0.16 -23.22
N THR A 174 -0.83 -0.86 -23.82
CA THR A 174 -0.32 -1.51 -25.03
C THR A 174 -0.22 -0.54 -26.21
N SER A 175 -1.21 0.35 -26.38
CA SER A 175 -1.19 1.40 -27.42
C SER A 175 -0.07 2.42 -27.22
N ARG A 176 0.32 2.73 -25.97
CA ARG A 176 1.48 3.59 -25.70
C ARG A 176 2.80 2.87 -25.99
N LEU A 177 2.89 1.60 -25.59
CA LEU A 177 4.09 0.78 -25.82
C LEU A 177 4.36 0.55 -27.31
N SER A 178 3.32 0.36 -28.13
CA SER A 178 3.46 0.12 -29.58
C SER A 178 4.06 1.31 -30.34
N VAL A 179 3.85 2.54 -29.85
CA VAL A 179 4.43 3.77 -30.44
C VAL A 179 5.75 4.19 -29.78
N GLY A 180 6.38 3.29 -29.02
CA GLY A 180 7.67 3.55 -28.34
C GLY A 180 7.59 4.54 -27.17
N LYS A 181 6.39 4.99 -26.78
CA LYS A 181 6.18 5.85 -25.61
C LYS A 181 6.26 5.01 -24.35
N THR A 182 7.48 4.76 -23.89
CA THR A 182 7.72 4.14 -22.59
C THR A 182 7.70 5.21 -21.50
N ASN A 183 7.38 4.81 -20.27
CA ASN A 183 7.49 5.67 -19.09
C ASN A 183 8.98 5.96 -18.70
N GLY A 184 9.95 5.67 -19.58
CA GLY A 184 11.36 6.04 -19.49
C GLY A 184 12.02 5.79 -18.12
N ASP A 185 13.03 6.61 -17.81
CA ASP A 185 13.73 6.69 -16.52
C ASP A 185 12.98 7.52 -15.46
N LEU A 186 11.65 7.68 -15.58
CA LEU A 186 10.87 8.42 -14.60
C LEU A 186 11.21 7.93 -13.19
N LYS A 187 11.53 8.83 -12.27
CA LYS A 187 11.69 8.54 -10.85
C LYS A 187 10.71 9.44 -10.12
N TYR A 188 9.85 8.84 -9.31
CA TYR A 188 8.91 9.58 -8.47
C TYR A 188 9.58 9.78 -7.12
N PHE A 189 10.13 10.96 -6.90
CA PHE A 189 10.63 11.32 -5.59
C PHE A 189 9.46 11.80 -4.73
N ILE A 190 9.22 11.11 -3.62
CA ILE A 190 8.20 11.46 -2.64
C ILE A 190 8.90 12.17 -1.50
N PRO A 191 8.64 13.48 -1.29
CA PRO A 191 9.17 14.19 -0.15
C PRO A 191 8.55 13.63 1.13
N THR A 192 9.38 13.14 2.03
CA THR A 192 8.96 12.67 3.37
C THR A 192 9.50 13.63 4.41
N PRO A 193 8.73 13.99 5.46
CA PRO A 193 9.27 14.75 6.57
C PRO A 193 10.52 14.09 7.18
N SER A 194 11.54 14.88 7.47
CA SER A 194 12.76 14.43 8.16
C SER A 194 12.50 14.07 9.63
N GLU A 195 11.46 14.66 10.21
CA GLU A 195 11.04 14.47 11.59
C GLU A 195 9.64 13.87 11.69
N LYS A 196 9.40 13.13 12.77
CA LYS A 196 8.09 12.55 13.03
C LYS A 196 7.10 13.65 13.44
N LYS A 197 5.86 13.57 12.94
CA LYS A 197 4.78 14.50 13.25
C LYS A 197 3.63 13.80 13.96
N PHE A 198 2.99 14.52 14.87
CA PHE A 198 1.71 14.12 15.45
C PHE A 198 0.57 14.53 14.52
N VAL A 199 -0.45 13.68 14.42
CA VAL A 199 -1.67 13.99 13.68
C VAL A 199 -2.87 13.68 14.56
N ASP A 200 -3.68 14.70 14.79
CA ASP A 200 -4.89 14.63 15.60
C ASP A 200 -6.06 13.96 14.85
N ILE A 201 -6.87 13.22 15.60
CA ILE A 201 -8.09 12.55 15.14
C ILE A 201 -9.21 12.93 16.11
N ASP A 202 -10.20 13.67 15.63
CA ASP A 202 -11.40 13.97 16.40
C ASP A 202 -12.29 12.71 16.57
N PRO A 203 -13.21 12.71 17.56
CA PRO A 203 -14.06 11.55 17.83
C PRO A 203 -14.94 11.08 16.67
N GLU A 204 -15.50 11.99 15.85
CA GLU A 204 -16.35 11.63 14.70
C GLU A 204 -15.51 10.88 13.66
N THR A 205 -14.33 11.40 13.34
CA THR A 205 -13.35 10.75 12.49
C THR A 205 -12.92 9.39 13.06
N GLY A 206 -12.70 9.31 14.37
CA GLY A 206 -12.38 8.05 15.07
C GLY A 206 -13.45 6.97 14.90
N HIS A 207 -14.73 7.34 14.94
CA HIS A 207 -15.84 6.42 14.66
C HIS A 207 -15.83 5.93 13.21
N ALA A 208 -15.60 6.82 12.24
CA ALA A 208 -15.49 6.43 10.84
C ALA A 208 -14.32 5.46 10.60
N ILE A 209 -13.16 5.70 11.19
CA ILE A 209 -11.99 4.79 11.13
C ILE A 209 -12.33 3.42 11.71
N ARG A 210 -13.03 3.39 12.85
CA ARG A 210 -13.48 2.13 13.46
C ARG A 210 -14.38 1.33 12.53
N ASP A 211 -15.32 1.98 11.87
CA ASP A 211 -16.29 1.32 10.98
C ASP A 211 -15.60 0.80 9.71
N MET A 212 -14.64 1.57 9.15
CA MET A 212 -13.78 1.09 8.06
C MET A 212 -12.92 -0.11 8.48
N GLY A 213 -12.35 -0.08 9.69
CA GLY A 213 -11.57 -1.20 10.20
C GLY A 213 -12.40 -2.48 10.39
N ARG A 214 -13.67 -2.34 10.80
CA ARG A 214 -14.62 -3.48 10.88
C ARG A 214 -14.96 -4.04 9.51
N LEU A 215 -15.15 -3.17 8.52
CA LEU A 215 -15.38 -3.58 7.14
C LEU A 215 -14.16 -4.36 6.61
N LEU A 216 -12.95 -3.84 6.84
CA LEU A 216 -11.71 -4.49 6.43
C LEU A 216 -11.48 -5.85 7.12
N SER A 217 -11.90 -6.02 8.38
CA SER A 217 -11.76 -7.29 9.10
C SER A 217 -12.79 -8.35 8.71
N ASN A 218 -13.77 -8.00 7.85
CA ASN A 218 -14.87 -8.88 7.42
C ASN A 218 -15.60 -9.58 8.58
N GLY A 219 -15.60 -9.01 9.78
CA GLY A 219 -16.21 -9.59 10.98
C GLY A 219 -15.60 -10.91 11.52
N LYS A 220 -14.59 -11.49 10.86
CA LYS A 220 -14.04 -12.82 11.24
C LYS A 220 -13.05 -12.78 12.41
N GLN A 221 -12.42 -11.62 12.63
CA GLN A 221 -11.43 -11.42 13.69
C GLN A 221 -11.71 -10.12 14.45
N LYS A 222 -11.14 -10.00 15.66
CA LYS A 222 -11.18 -8.76 16.42
C LYS A 222 -10.61 -7.62 15.55
N PRO A 223 -11.33 -6.49 15.37
CA PRO A 223 -11.00 -5.51 14.34
C PRO A 223 -9.81 -4.62 14.72
N PHE A 224 -9.17 -4.79 15.88
CA PHE A 224 -8.17 -3.86 16.40
C PHE A 224 -7.00 -3.59 15.45
N ARG A 225 -6.46 -4.63 14.82
CA ARG A 225 -5.37 -4.47 13.84
C ARG A 225 -5.83 -3.74 12.58
N ALA A 226 -7.02 -4.07 12.08
CA ALA A 226 -7.61 -3.39 10.92
C ALA A 226 -7.93 -1.92 11.21
N VAL A 227 -8.47 -1.61 12.40
CA VAL A 227 -8.73 -0.24 12.84
C VAL A 227 -7.42 0.55 12.94
N ASN A 228 -6.37 -0.02 13.55
CA ASN A 228 -5.05 0.61 13.61
C ASN A 228 -4.43 0.80 12.23
N PHE A 229 -4.62 -0.15 11.31
CA PHE A 229 -4.17 -0.05 9.94
C PHE A 229 -4.82 1.13 9.21
N VAL A 230 -6.16 1.23 9.26
CA VAL A 230 -6.90 2.36 8.68
C VAL A 230 -6.50 3.68 9.33
N ARG A 231 -6.37 3.72 10.66
CA ARG A 231 -5.93 4.90 11.40
C ARG A 231 -4.61 5.45 10.87
N ARG A 232 -3.62 4.58 10.68
CA ARG A 232 -2.29 4.93 10.15
C ARG A 232 -2.37 5.45 8.71
N LEU A 233 -3.17 4.81 7.85
CA LEU A 233 -3.38 5.27 6.47
C LEU A 233 -3.96 6.68 6.42
N VAL A 234 -4.97 6.96 7.25
CA VAL A 234 -5.68 8.23 7.28
C VAL A 234 -4.76 9.34 7.80
N LYS A 235 -4.00 9.10 8.87
CA LYS A 235 -3.00 10.05 9.36
C LYS A 235 -1.86 10.27 8.37
N ALA A 236 -1.39 9.22 7.71
CA ALA A 236 -0.36 9.33 6.66
C ALA A 236 -0.84 10.21 5.50
N ASN A 237 -2.12 10.11 5.12
CA ASN A 237 -2.69 11.00 4.12
C ASN A 237 -2.70 12.47 4.59
N ALA A 238 -2.99 12.73 5.87
CA ALA A 238 -2.93 14.08 6.42
C ALA A 238 -1.50 14.64 6.37
N ILE A 239 -0.49 13.87 6.81
CA ILE A 239 0.94 14.28 6.73
C ILE A 239 1.34 14.57 5.29
N MET A 240 0.99 13.69 4.35
CA MET A 240 1.33 13.85 2.93
C MET A 240 0.77 15.16 2.35
N ASN A 241 -0.32 15.68 2.94
CA ASN A 241 -0.92 16.97 2.59
C ASN A 241 -0.49 18.11 3.53
N ASN A 242 0.60 17.93 4.30
CA ASN A 242 1.11 18.89 5.28
C ASN A 242 0.09 19.35 6.32
N ARG A 243 -0.77 18.43 6.79
CA ARG A 243 -1.78 18.70 7.82
C ARG A 243 -1.47 17.95 9.11
N GLU A 244 -1.82 18.58 10.22
CA GLU A 244 -1.70 18.04 11.58
C GLU A 244 -3.02 17.49 12.13
N LYS A 245 -4.08 17.55 11.33
CA LYS A 245 -5.40 17.02 11.66
C LYS A 245 -6.01 16.28 10.49
N VAL A 246 -6.65 15.16 10.80
CA VAL A 246 -7.42 14.38 9.82
C VAL A 246 -8.70 15.12 9.40
N THR A 247 -9.06 14.98 8.13
CA THR A 247 -10.24 15.57 7.49
C THR A 247 -11.12 14.49 6.84
N ARG A 248 -12.31 14.89 6.40
CA ARG A 248 -13.23 14.00 5.65
C ARG A 248 -12.66 13.57 4.30
N GLU A 249 -11.78 14.38 3.71
CA GLU A 249 -11.06 14.06 2.48
C GLU A 249 -10.09 12.89 2.69
N ASP A 250 -9.39 12.85 3.83
CA ASP A 250 -8.52 11.71 4.17
C ASP A 250 -9.31 10.42 4.33
N LEU A 251 -10.43 10.50 5.05
CA LEU A 251 -11.33 9.38 5.23
C LEU A 251 -11.83 8.86 3.88
N ARG A 252 -12.24 9.75 2.96
CA ARG A 252 -12.70 9.36 1.62
C ARG A 252 -11.59 8.70 0.81
N GLU A 253 -10.39 9.27 0.84
CA GLU A 253 -9.24 8.74 0.10
C GLU A 253 -8.89 7.32 0.56
N VAL A 254 -8.83 7.10 1.88
CA VAL A 254 -8.51 5.79 2.46
C VAL A 254 -9.68 4.81 2.28
N TYR A 255 -10.92 5.26 2.42
CA TYR A 255 -12.10 4.44 2.16
C TYR A 255 -12.09 3.87 0.74
N ALA A 256 -11.70 4.68 -0.25
CA ALA A 256 -11.58 4.24 -1.64
C ALA A 256 -10.51 3.16 -1.86
N LEU A 257 -9.54 3.01 -0.94
CA LEU A 257 -8.50 1.97 -0.99
C LEU A 257 -8.91 0.67 -0.27
N ILE A 258 -9.94 0.69 0.58
CA ILE A 258 -10.43 -0.51 1.29
C ILE A 258 -10.68 -1.71 0.37
N PRO A 259 -11.32 -1.59 -0.82
CA PRO A 259 -11.55 -2.75 -1.70
C PRO A 259 -10.29 -3.56 -2.04
N PHE A 260 -9.13 -2.92 -2.05
CA PHE A 260 -7.84 -3.51 -2.41
C PHE A 260 -7.20 -4.28 -1.25
N PHE A 261 -7.61 -4.02 -0.01
CA PHE A 261 -7.04 -4.60 1.20
C PHE A 261 -7.84 -5.79 1.77
N ILE A 262 -8.86 -6.27 1.05
CA ILE A 262 -9.71 -7.37 1.51
C ILE A 262 -9.24 -8.70 0.89
N PRO A 263 -8.32 -9.46 1.51
CA PRO A 263 -7.96 -10.80 1.04
C PRO A 263 -9.11 -11.80 1.31
N PRO A 264 -9.17 -12.97 0.62
CA PRO A 264 -8.41 -13.39 -0.56
C PRO A 264 -9.16 -13.15 -1.90
N GLU A 265 -10.25 -12.37 -1.89
CA GLU A 265 -11.22 -12.19 -2.98
C GLU A 265 -11.05 -10.87 -3.77
N PRO A 266 -11.66 -10.72 -4.97
CA PRO A 266 -10.97 -10.39 -6.21
C PRO A 266 -10.24 -9.06 -6.21
N ILE A 267 -9.20 -9.08 -7.03
CA ILE A 267 -8.34 -7.98 -7.41
C ILE A 267 -9.18 -6.76 -7.77
N SER A 268 -8.93 -5.63 -7.11
CA SER A 268 -9.61 -4.36 -7.40
C SER A 268 -8.85 -3.56 -8.46
N THR A 269 -9.57 -2.73 -9.20
CA THR A 269 -8.99 -1.93 -10.29
C THR A 269 -9.02 -0.46 -9.96
N ASP A 270 -8.24 0.35 -10.69
CA ASP A 270 -8.26 1.81 -10.51
C ASP A 270 -9.66 2.41 -10.70
N LEU A 271 -10.49 1.77 -11.53
CA LEU A 271 -11.89 2.14 -11.70
C LEU A 271 -12.70 2.02 -10.39
N ASP A 272 -12.50 0.97 -9.60
CA ASP A 272 -13.14 0.83 -8.28
C ASP A 272 -12.81 2.03 -7.38
N TRP A 273 -11.52 2.43 -7.36
CA TRP A 273 -11.03 3.57 -6.58
C TRP A 273 -11.64 4.89 -7.05
N LEU A 274 -11.65 5.13 -8.36
CA LEU A 274 -12.23 6.35 -8.94
C LEU A 274 -13.72 6.46 -8.64
N ILE A 275 -14.47 5.36 -8.69
CA ILE A 275 -15.90 5.36 -8.36
C ILE A 275 -16.12 5.74 -6.89
N LEU A 276 -15.37 5.14 -5.97
CA LEU A 276 -15.49 5.42 -4.53
C LEU A 276 -15.02 6.83 -4.15
N LYS A 277 -14.09 7.40 -4.90
CA LYS A 277 -13.54 8.73 -4.64
C LYS A 277 -14.47 9.88 -5.06
N LYS A 278 -15.51 9.58 -5.85
CA LYS A 278 -16.43 10.60 -6.37
C LYS A 278 -16.91 11.55 -5.26
N PRO A 279 -16.71 12.88 -5.39
CA PRO A 279 -17.25 13.84 -4.45
C PRO A 279 -18.78 13.82 -4.42
N LYS A 280 -19.38 13.98 -3.23
CA LYS A 280 -20.84 14.04 -3.09
C LYS A 280 -21.47 15.22 -3.86
N SER A 281 -20.74 16.33 -3.96
CA SER A 281 -21.17 17.57 -4.63
C SER A 281 -21.19 17.49 -6.16
N VAL A 282 -20.54 16.50 -6.77
CA VAL A 282 -20.48 16.37 -8.24
C VAL A 282 -21.55 15.39 -8.70
N SER A 283 -22.30 15.71 -9.76
CA SER A 283 -23.29 14.77 -10.31
C SER A 283 -22.59 13.54 -10.92
N TRP A 284 -23.26 12.39 -10.96
CA TRP A 284 -22.67 11.19 -11.57
C TRP A 284 -22.34 11.40 -13.05
N LYS A 285 -23.23 12.09 -13.78
CA LYS A 285 -23.02 12.43 -15.19
C LYS A 285 -21.74 13.24 -15.40
N LYS A 286 -21.58 14.35 -14.68
CA LYS A 286 -20.39 15.21 -14.76
C LYS A 286 -19.12 14.46 -14.37
N TYR A 287 -19.16 13.71 -13.26
CA TYR A 287 -18.00 12.94 -12.80
C TYR A 287 -17.57 11.87 -13.82
N ARG A 288 -18.55 11.22 -14.43
CA ARG A 288 -18.33 10.23 -15.47
C ARG A 288 -17.67 10.84 -16.70
N GLU A 289 -18.19 11.97 -17.18
CA GLU A 289 -17.64 12.71 -18.32
C GLU A 289 -16.20 13.20 -18.05
N GLU A 290 -15.89 13.61 -16.82
CA GLU A 290 -14.56 14.20 -16.51
C GLU A 290 -13.50 13.17 -16.09
N THR A 291 -13.90 12.10 -15.41
CA THR A 291 -12.94 11.20 -14.71
C THR A 291 -12.96 9.78 -15.25
N LEU A 292 -14.09 9.35 -15.83
CA LEU A 292 -14.31 7.98 -16.29
C LEU A 292 -14.55 7.90 -17.80
N GLU A 293 -14.24 8.96 -18.55
CA GLU A 293 -14.53 9.08 -19.99
C GLU A 293 -13.97 7.92 -20.82
N HIS A 294 -12.87 7.31 -20.37
CA HIS A 294 -12.19 6.25 -21.09
C HIS A 294 -12.61 4.85 -20.70
N TYR A 295 -13.52 4.69 -19.73
CA TYR A 295 -14.08 3.41 -19.36
C TYR A 295 -15.45 3.26 -20.02
N SER A 296 -15.73 2.06 -20.54
CA SER A 296 -17.05 1.75 -21.09
C SER A 296 -18.14 1.71 -20.01
N ASP A 297 -19.40 1.92 -20.40
CA ASP A 297 -20.57 1.79 -19.52
C ASP A 297 -20.58 0.43 -18.82
N ASP A 298 -20.26 -0.62 -19.56
CA ASP A 298 -20.22 -2.00 -19.06
C ASP A 298 -19.16 -2.16 -17.97
N SER A 299 -17.95 -1.62 -18.18
CA SER A 299 -16.88 -1.64 -17.18
C SER A 299 -17.26 -0.86 -15.92
N VAL A 300 -17.84 0.34 -16.08
CA VAL A 300 -18.33 1.15 -14.96
C VAL A 300 -19.45 0.43 -14.20
N TYR A 301 -20.39 -0.18 -14.91
CA TYR A 301 -21.47 -0.97 -14.32
C TYR A 301 -20.92 -2.18 -13.56
N ALA A 302 -20.03 -2.96 -14.17
CA ALA A 302 -19.39 -4.12 -13.56
C ALA A 302 -18.62 -3.73 -12.28
N ALA A 303 -17.86 -2.64 -12.32
CA ALA A 303 -17.15 -2.11 -11.15
C ALA A 303 -18.11 -1.73 -10.01
N ARG A 304 -19.23 -1.06 -10.33
CA ARG A 304 -20.27 -0.77 -9.33
C ARG A 304 -20.86 -2.04 -8.72
N GLN A 305 -21.15 -3.05 -9.53
CA GLN A 305 -21.66 -4.34 -9.02
C GLN A 305 -20.65 -5.03 -8.11
N ARG A 306 -19.35 -5.01 -8.45
CA ARG A 306 -18.27 -5.51 -7.57
C ARG A 306 -18.26 -4.77 -6.23
N LEU A 307 -18.34 -3.44 -6.25
CA LEU A 307 -18.35 -2.61 -5.04
C LEU A 307 -19.60 -2.82 -4.17
N ILE A 308 -20.77 -3.02 -4.78
CA ILE A 308 -22.01 -3.37 -4.06
C ILE A 308 -21.86 -4.75 -3.41
N LYS A 309 -21.34 -5.75 -4.13
CA LYS A 309 -21.07 -7.08 -3.58
C LYS A 309 -20.12 -7.03 -2.37
N LYS A 310 -19.13 -6.13 -2.41
CA LYS A 310 -18.20 -5.84 -1.29
C LYS A 310 -18.80 -4.98 -0.17
N GLN A 311 -20.08 -4.60 -0.25
CA GLN A 311 -20.78 -3.72 0.71
C GLN A 311 -20.15 -2.31 0.85
N LEU A 312 -19.42 -1.86 -0.18
CA LEU A 312 -18.76 -0.55 -0.22
C LEU A 312 -19.62 0.51 -0.93
N LEU A 313 -20.63 0.06 -1.67
CA LEU A 313 -21.69 0.90 -2.22
C LEU A 313 -23.03 0.34 -1.77
N LYS A 314 -23.97 1.24 -1.46
CA LYS A 314 -25.37 0.85 -1.26
C LYS A 314 -25.95 0.45 -2.61
N SER A 315 -26.74 -0.61 -2.65
CA SER A 315 -27.63 -0.91 -3.77
C SER A 315 -28.72 0.18 -3.81
N SER A 316 -28.41 1.34 -4.37
CA SER A 316 -29.48 2.28 -4.73
C SER A 316 -30.35 1.58 -5.78
N SER A 317 -31.63 1.40 -5.49
CA SER A 317 -32.67 1.10 -6.48
C SER A 317 -32.45 2.01 -7.69
N ARG A 318 -32.32 1.40 -8.87
CA ARG A 318 -32.10 2.00 -10.20
C ARG A 318 -32.21 3.53 -10.21
N ALA A 319 -31.06 4.21 -10.37
CA ALA A 319 -31.01 5.58 -10.87
C ALA A 319 -31.30 5.59 -12.37
#